data_AF-A0A5B8NIN3-F1
#
_entry.id   AF-A0A5B8NIN3-F1
#
_cell.length_a   1.000
_cell.length_b   1.000
_cell.length_c   1.000
_cell.angle_alpha   90.00
_cell.angle_beta   90.00
_cell.angle_gamma   90.00
#
_symmetry.space_group_name_H-M   'P 1'
#
loop_
_entity.id
_entity.type
_entity.pdbx_description
1 polymer ?
#
loop_
_entity_poly.entity_id
_entity_poly.type
_entity_poly.pdbx_seq_one_letter_code
_entity_poly.pdbx_strand_id
1 'polypeptide(L)'
;MKPRGTERVGGMALLLEVESQLPNLSLIWVDAGYQGPNFSRAVEKLTQAQVEVVKRSSKAFEVLPRRWVVERTFAWLVQNRRLVIDSEKLPEISEALIKVAMTRLMLKRLAMFSA
;
A
#
# COMPACT_ATOMS: atom_id res chain seq x y z
N MET A 1 0.40 -2.12 -26.51
CA MET A 1 -0.85 -1.95 -25.76
C MET A 1 -0.80 -2.90 -24.56
N LYS A 2 -0.42 -2.43 -23.36
CA LYS A 2 -0.38 -3.28 -22.15
C LYS A 2 -1.82 -3.76 -21.89
N PRO A 3 -2.09 -5.06 -21.71
CA PRO A 3 -3.45 -5.50 -21.40
C PRO A 3 -3.87 -4.77 -20.12
N ARG A 4 -4.98 -4.02 -20.19
CA ARG A 4 -5.60 -3.43 -19.00
C ARG A 4 -6.20 -4.57 -18.19
N GLY A 5 -5.35 -5.32 -17.49
CA GLY A 5 -5.79 -6.25 -16.46
C GLY A 5 -6.60 -5.48 -15.44
N THR A 6 -7.66 -6.09 -14.91
CA THR A 6 -8.44 -5.48 -13.83
C THR A 6 -7.52 -5.22 -12.63
N GLU A 7 -7.82 -4.21 -11.81
CA GLU A 7 -7.01 -3.86 -10.63
C GLU A 7 -6.73 -5.08 -9.72
N ARG A 8 -7.68 -6.02 -9.65
CA ARG A 8 -7.54 -7.30 -8.96
C ARG A 8 -6.41 -8.17 -9.52
N VAL A 9 -6.24 -8.23 -10.84
CA VAL A 9 -5.14 -8.97 -11.48
C VAL A 9 -3.80 -8.31 -11.14
N GLY A 10 -3.76 -6.97 -11.17
CA GLY A 10 -2.57 -6.22 -10.76
C GLY A 10 -2.20 -6.49 -9.29
N GLY A 11 -3.20 -6.46 -8.39
CA GLY A 11 -3.01 -6.78 -6.98
C GLY A 11 -2.49 -8.20 -6.75
N MET A 12 -3.02 -9.19 -7.47
CA MET A 12 -2.52 -10.57 -7.37
C MET A 12 -1.09 -10.72 -7.91
N ALA A 13 -0.76 -10.05 -9.02
CA ALA A 13 0.59 -10.07 -9.56
C ALA A 13 1.60 -9.47 -8.58
N LEU A 14 1.24 -8.36 -7.93
CA LEU A 14 2.05 -7.75 -6.87
C LEU A 14 2.26 -8.74 -5.71
N LEU A 15 1.19 -9.36 -5.21
CA LEU A 15 1.32 -10.30 -4.09
C LEU A 15 2.20 -11.49 -4.44
N LEU A 16 2.08 -12.05 -5.65
CA LEU A 16 2.95 -13.14 -6.13
C LEU A 16 4.44 -12.75 -6.13
N GLU A 17 4.75 -11.48 -6.41
CA GLU A 17 6.12 -10.98 -6.45
C GLU A 17 6.71 -10.78 -5.03
N VAL A 18 5.88 -10.39 -4.06
CA VAL A 18 6.36 -9.96 -2.73
C VAL A 18 6.03 -10.91 -1.58
N GLU A 19 5.23 -11.96 -1.80
CA GLU A 19 4.75 -12.88 -0.76
C GLU A 19 5.89 -13.40 0.13
N SER A 20 6.97 -13.88 -0.49
CA SER A 20 8.14 -14.42 0.24
C SER A 20 8.84 -13.41 1.16
N GLN A 21 8.62 -12.11 0.95
CA GLN A 21 9.20 -11.02 1.75
C GLN A 21 8.28 -10.60 2.90
N LEU A 22 7.06 -11.15 2.99
CA LEU A 22 6.03 -10.75 3.95
C LEU A 22 5.57 -11.92 4.84
N PRO A 23 6.48 -12.61 5.56
CA PRO A 23 6.15 -13.84 6.30
C PRO A 23 5.15 -13.64 7.44
N ASN A 24 4.96 -12.40 7.90
CA ASN A 24 4.04 -12.05 8.99
C ASN A 24 2.77 -11.32 8.48
N LEU A 25 2.49 -11.36 7.18
CA LEU A 25 1.30 -10.74 6.62
C LEU A 25 0.06 -11.51 7.07
N SER A 26 -0.80 -10.84 7.83
CA SER A 26 -2.02 -11.45 8.39
C SER A 26 -3.31 -10.77 7.90
N LEU A 27 -3.23 -9.52 7.45
CA LEU A 27 -4.39 -8.73 7.05
C LEU A 27 -4.04 -7.80 5.89
N ILE A 28 -4.93 -7.75 4.90
CA ILE A 28 -4.87 -6.82 3.77
C ILE A 28 -6.20 -6.05 3.71
N TRP A 29 -6.12 -4.73 3.87
CA TRP A 29 -7.24 -3.83 3.60
C TRP A 29 -7.34 -3.52 2.12
N VAL A 30 -8.54 -3.60 1.57
CA VAL A 30 -8.82 -3.26 0.18
C VAL A 30 -10.06 -2.38 0.07
N ASP A 31 -10.16 -1.63 -1.02
CA ASP A 31 -11.38 -0.88 -1.31
C ASP A 31 -12.51 -1.78 -1.86
N ALA A 32 -13.70 -1.19 -2.04
CA ALA A 32 -14.89 -1.89 -2.55
C ALA A 32 -14.71 -2.50 -3.96
N GLY A 33 -13.78 -2.01 -4.76
CA GLY A 33 -13.43 -2.54 -6.09
C GLY A 33 -12.84 -3.95 -6.03
N TYR A 34 -12.26 -4.36 -4.90
CA TYR A 34 -11.71 -5.70 -4.67
C TYR A 34 -12.72 -6.69 -4.04
N GLN A 35 -13.99 -6.31 -3.91
CA GLN A 35 -15.01 -7.18 -3.33
C GLN A 35 -15.20 -8.46 -4.16
N GLY A 36 -15.40 -9.59 -3.45
CA GLY A 36 -15.82 -10.87 -4.02
C GLY A 36 -15.01 -12.05 -3.48
N PRO A 37 -15.61 -13.26 -3.41
CA PRO A 37 -14.99 -14.42 -2.77
C PRO A 37 -13.75 -14.92 -3.53
N ASN A 38 -13.64 -14.65 -4.83
CA ASN A 38 -12.50 -15.12 -5.64
C ASN A 38 -11.20 -14.41 -5.25
N PHE A 39 -11.25 -13.09 -5.04
CA PHE A 39 -10.07 -12.33 -4.68
C PHE A 39 -9.61 -12.67 -3.26
N SER A 40 -10.53 -12.68 -2.29
CA SER A 40 -10.19 -13.02 -0.91
C SER A 40 -9.61 -14.43 -0.77
N ARG A 41 -10.19 -15.44 -1.44
CA ARG A 41 -9.66 -16.81 -1.43
C ARG A 41 -8.30 -16.90 -2.11
N ALA A 42 -8.06 -16.12 -3.16
CA ALA A 42 -6.76 -16.12 -3.84
C ALA A 42 -5.68 -15.54 -2.92
N VAL A 43 -5.96 -14.42 -2.25
CA VAL A 43 -5.06 -13.83 -1.25
C VAL A 43 -4.80 -14.78 -0.10
N GLU A 44 -5.83 -15.39 0.47
CA GLU A 44 -5.71 -16.34 1.59
C GLU A 44 -4.86 -17.55 1.21
N LYS A 45 -5.08 -18.13 0.01
CA LYS A 45 -4.27 -19.25 -0.46
C LYS A 45 -2.81 -18.89 -0.70
N LEU A 46 -2.56 -17.66 -1.15
CA LEU A 46 -1.22 -17.20 -1.48
C LEU A 46 -0.45 -16.79 -0.22
N THR A 47 -1.08 -16.02 0.66
CA THR A 47 -0.37 -15.30 1.74
C THR A 47 -0.79 -15.74 3.14
N GLN A 48 -1.84 -16.56 3.27
CA GLN A 48 -2.55 -16.85 4.53
C GLN A 48 -3.19 -15.62 5.19
N ALA A 49 -3.12 -14.44 4.56
CA ALA A 49 -3.70 -13.22 5.09
C ALA A 49 -5.20 -13.13 4.82
N GLN A 50 -5.92 -12.49 5.75
CA GLN A 50 -7.32 -12.14 5.57
C GLN A 50 -7.47 -10.89 4.73
N VAL A 51 -8.57 -10.80 3.97
CA VAL A 51 -8.92 -9.60 3.20
C VAL A 51 -10.11 -8.90 3.85
N GLU A 52 -9.92 -7.64 4.24
CA GLU A 52 -10.98 -6.80 4.77
C GLU A 52 -11.31 -5.69 3.77
N VAL A 53 -12.57 -5.67 3.32
CA VAL A 53 -13.06 -4.67 2.36
C VAL A 53 -13.52 -3.43 3.12
N VAL A 54 -12.73 -2.36 3.03
CA VAL A 54 -13.05 -1.04 3.57
C VAL A 54 -14.04 -0.35 2.61
N LYS A 55 -15.32 -0.40 2.98
CA LYS A 55 -16.42 0.17 2.18
C LYS A 55 -17.42 0.93 3.03
N ARG A 56 -18.20 1.77 2.36
CA ARG A 56 -19.24 2.54 3.02
C ARG A 56 -20.44 1.68 3.40
N SER A 57 -21.03 1.97 4.56
CA SER A 57 -22.27 1.35 5.04
C SER A 57 -23.51 2.09 4.56
N SER A 58 -23.41 3.41 4.37
CA SER A 58 -24.54 4.28 4.03
C SER A 58 -24.27 5.14 2.79
N LYS A 59 -25.34 5.70 2.22
CA LYS A 59 -25.25 6.69 1.13
C LYS A 59 -24.83 8.08 1.63
N ALA A 60 -24.86 8.34 2.94
CA ALA A 60 -24.38 9.57 3.55
C ALA A 60 -22.85 9.55 3.73
N PHE A 61 -22.24 10.73 3.83
CA PHE A 61 -20.79 10.82 4.06
C PHE A 61 -20.41 10.10 5.35
N GLU A 62 -19.39 9.26 5.27
CA GLU A 62 -18.83 8.56 6.42
C GLU A 62 -17.31 8.51 6.32
N VAL A 63 -16.65 8.71 7.45
CA VAL A 63 -15.19 8.60 7.54
C VAL A 63 -14.84 7.13 7.59
N LEU A 64 -14.20 6.64 6.52
CA LEU A 64 -13.74 5.26 6.47
C LEU A 64 -12.39 5.10 7.18
N PRO A 65 -12.28 4.22 8.20
CA PRO A 65 -11.01 3.94 8.83
C PRO A 65 -10.03 3.39 7.79
N ARG A 66 -8.75 3.76 7.91
CA ARG A 66 -7.63 3.29 7.05
C ARG A 66 -7.69 3.65 5.55
N ARG A 67 -8.76 4.30 5.06
CA ARG A 67 -8.89 4.68 3.63
C ARG A 67 -7.72 5.49 3.09
N TRP A 68 -7.19 6.43 3.89
CA TRP A 68 -6.16 7.38 3.47
C TRP A 68 -4.72 6.94 3.78
N VAL A 69 -4.49 5.68 4.13
CA VAL A 69 -3.15 5.24 4.57
C VAL A 69 -2.14 5.32 3.42
N VAL A 70 -2.55 4.93 2.22
CA VAL A 70 -1.68 4.91 1.03
C VAL A 70 -1.36 6.34 0.59
N GLU A 71 -2.37 7.17 0.44
CA GLU A 71 -2.24 8.57 0.02
C GLU A 71 -1.44 9.40 1.04
N ARG A 72 -1.61 9.12 2.34
CA ARG A 72 -0.82 9.76 3.38
C ARG A 72 0.65 9.38 3.31
N THR A 73 0.95 8.14 2.91
CA THR A 73 2.33 7.70 2.64
C THR A 73 2.93 8.53 1.51
N PHE A 74 2.19 8.73 0.40
CA PHE A 74 2.62 9.61 -0.68
C PHE A 74 2.75 11.08 -0.23
N ALA A 75 1.85 11.58 0.60
CA ALA A 75 1.94 12.93 1.15
C ALA A 75 3.24 13.14 1.95
N TRP A 76 3.68 12.14 2.73
CA TRP A 76 4.98 12.19 3.40
C TRP A 76 6.17 12.13 2.43
N LEU A 77 6.06 11.37 1.35
CA LEU A 77 7.10 11.34 0.31
C LEU A 77 7.25 12.70 -0.35
N VAL A 78 6.15 13.32 -0.80
CA VAL A 78 6.14 14.63 -1.46
C VAL A 78 6.64 15.77 -0.54
N GLN A 79 6.55 15.63 0.78
CA GLN A 79 7.19 16.59 1.71
C GLN A 79 8.72 16.59 1.63
N ASN A 80 9.34 15.55 1.05
CA ASN A 80 10.77 15.57 0.75
C ASN A 80 10.96 16.20 -0.63
N ARG A 81 11.59 17.38 -0.68
CA ARG A 81 11.77 18.17 -1.92
C ARG A 81 12.26 17.36 -3.13
N ARG A 82 13.12 16.36 -2.90
CA ARG A 82 13.67 15.48 -3.96
C ARG A 82 12.66 14.50 -4.56
N LEU A 83 11.56 14.22 -3.87
CA LEU A 83 10.52 13.27 -4.27
C LEU A 83 9.23 13.96 -4.77
N VAL A 84 9.23 15.29 -4.88
CA VAL A 84 8.06 16.05 -5.37
C VAL A 84 7.79 15.76 -6.85
N ILE A 85 8.87 15.59 -7.63
CA ILE A 85 8.84 15.29 -9.05
C ILE A 85 9.82 14.15 -9.27
N ASP A 86 9.38 13.09 -9.95
CA ASP A 86 10.28 12.01 -10.38
C ASP A 86 11.21 12.54 -11.47
N SER A 87 12.38 12.99 -11.03
CA SER A 87 13.39 13.65 -11.88
C SER A 87 14.64 12.79 -12.04
N GLU A 88 14.69 11.64 -11.36
CA GLU A 88 15.87 10.79 -11.35
C GLU A 88 15.93 9.97 -12.64
N LYS A 89 17.13 9.82 -13.17
CA LYS A 89 17.34 9.10 -14.45
C LYS A 89 17.14 7.59 -14.32
N LEU A 90 17.36 7.05 -13.13
CA LEU A 90 17.38 5.63 -12.84
C LEU A 90 16.38 5.32 -11.72
N PRO A 91 15.52 4.29 -11.87
CA PRO A 91 14.51 3.94 -10.86
C PRO A 91 15.15 3.54 -9.51
N GLU A 92 16.36 2.99 -9.53
CA GLU A 92 17.12 2.62 -8.34
C GLU A 92 17.44 3.83 -7.45
N ILE A 93 17.63 5.01 -8.07
CA ILE A 93 17.86 6.26 -7.32
C ILE A 93 16.57 6.72 -6.65
N SER A 94 15.44 6.70 -7.37
CA SER A 94 14.13 7.02 -6.80
C SER A 94 13.79 6.06 -5.64
N GLU A 95 14.07 4.77 -5.80
CA GLU A 95 13.89 3.76 -4.74
C GLU A 95 14.74 4.06 -3.50
N ALA A 96 16.03 4.37 -3.68
CA ALA A 96 16.92 4.73 -2.58
C ALA A 96 16.44 5.98 -1.83
N LEU A 97 15.96 7.01 -2.55
CA LEU A 97 15.41 8.23 -1.95
C LEU A 97 14.12 7.95 -1.16
N ILE A 98 13.24 7.09 -1.66
CA ILE A 98 12.03 6.65 -0.94
C ILE A 98 12.42 5.94 0.36
N LYS A 99 13.39 5.03 0.32
CA LYS A 99 13.90 4.31 1.51
C LYS A 99 14.48 5.27 2.56
N VAL A 100 15.28 6.25 2.13
CA VAL A 100 15.84 7.28 3.03
C VAL A 100 14.74 8.15 3.65
N ALA A 101 13.76 8.58 2.86
CA ALA A 101 12.63 9.37 3.33
C ALA A 101 11.80 8.62 4.39
N MET A 102 11.51 7.34 4.15
CA MET A 102 10.75 6.51 5.09
C MET A 102 11.56 6.20 6.36
N THR A 103 12.87 5.92 6.23
CA THR A 103 13.75 5.72 7.39
C THR A 103 13.76 6.96 8.29
N ARG A 104 13.92 8.15 7.72
CA ARG A 104 13.87 9.42 8.46
C ARG A 104 12.53 9.61 9.19
N LEU A 105 11.41 9.27 8.55
CA LEU A 105 10.09 9.38 9.14
C LEU A 105 9.91 8.39 10.31
N MET A 106 10.32 7.14 10.13
CA MET A 106 10.25 6.11 11.17
C MET A 106 11.10 6.46 12.38
N LEU A 107 12.35 6.91 12.17
CA LEU A 107 13.23 7.37 13.25
C LEU A 107 12.60 8.52 14.05
N LYS A 108 12.00 9.51 13.39
CA LYS A 108 11.28 10.59 14.08
C LYS A 108 10.15 10.07 14.95
N ARG A 109 9.37 9.09 14.46
CA ARG A 109 8.27 8.50 15.24
C ARG A 109 8.79 7.74 16.45
N LEU A 110 9.80 6.89 16.27
CA LEU A 110 10.40 6.12 17.35
C LEU A 110 10.95 7.04 18.45
N ALA A 111 11.66 8.11 18.07
CA ALA A 111 12.18 9.08 19.03
C ALA A 111 11.08 9.82 19.81
N MET A 112 9.93 10.11 19.18
CA MET A 112 8.78 10.71 19.88
C MET A 112 8.01 9.72 20.74
N PHE A 113 8.13 8.41 20.51
CA PHE A 113 7.56 7.38 21.39
C PHE A 113 8.42 7.13 22.64
N SER A 114 9.72 7.45 22.58
CA SER A 114 10.66 7.27 23.70
C SER A 114 10.81 8.49 24.62
N ALA A 115 9.99 9.53 24.43
CA ALA A 115 9.98 10.77 25.23
C ALA A 115 8.63 10.94 25.91
#